data_AF-A0A969K4Q3-F1
#
_entry.id   AF-A0A969K4Q3-F1
#
_cell.length_a   1.000
_cell.length_b   1.000
_cell.length_c   1.000
_cell.angle_alpha   90.00
_cell.angle_beta   90.00
_cell.angle_gamma   90.00
#
_symmetry.space_group_name_H-M   'P 1'
#
loop_
_entity.id
_entity.type
_entity.pdbx_description
1 polymer ?
#
loop_
_entity_poly.entity_id
_entity_poly.type
_entity_poly.pdbx_seq_one_letter_code
_entity_poly.pdbx_strand_id
1 'polypeptide(L)'
;MLVVWSVGFSPLHAELFDSALDRLPVNDRVALRDGDVTVSVTEDGLYTTRVLVETSAAQVWEVLTDYEGSVSYAPNMVSSTVLETDGDRTIVEQVSERKILFFTFRSRIRSENIASGERRIDFRAIEGDFPILDGYWQIEPIAPIFRRRADGGAD
;
A
#
# COMPACT_ATOMS: atom_id res chain seq x y z
N MET A 1 50.11 17.36 5.83
CA MET A 1 49.47 18.66 5.53
C MET A 1 48.44 18.40 4.45
N LEU A 2 47.14 18.48 4.79
CA LEU A 2 46.03 18.18 3.89
C LEU A 2 45.34 19.50 3.54
N VAL A 3 45.22 19.79 2.25
CA VAL A 3 44.42 20.92 1.75
C VAL A 3 43.13 20.34 1.22
N VAL A 4 42.00 20.70 1.84
CA VAL A 4 40.66 20.36 1.37
C VAL A 4 40.08 21.61 0.70
N TRP A 5 39.73 21.49 -0.57
CA TRP A 5 39.01 22.51 -1.32
C TRP A 5 37.52 22.15 -1.33
N SER A 6 36.68 23.05 -0.83
CA SER A 6 35.22 22.90 -0.85
C SER A 6 34.61 23.87 -1.85
N VAL A 7 33.92 23.34 -2.85
CA VAL A 7 32.97 24.11 -3.67
C VAL A 7 31.61 23.95 -3.01
N GLY A 8 31.00 25.07 -2.64
CA GLY A 8 29.64 25.08 -2.12
C GLY A 8 28.65 24.71 -3.22
N PHE A 9 28.19 23.47 -3.22
CA PHE A 9 26.93 23.12 -3.87
C PHE A 9 25.80 23.42 -2.88
N SER A 10 24.82 24.24 -3.28
CA SER A 10 23.57 24.39 -2.54
C SER A 10 22.94 23.01 -2.29
N PRO A 11 22.39 22.73 -1.10
CA PRO A 11 21.94 21.41 -0.73
C PRO A 11 20.58 21.11 -1.36
N LEU A 12 20.56 20.74 -2.64
CA LEU A 12 19.41 20.07 -3.24
C LEU A 12 19.36 18.57 -2.86
N HIS A 13 20.42 18.06 -2.21
CA HIS A 13 20.61 16.63 -1.91
C HIS A 13 19.87 16.13 -0.66
N ALA A 14 19.36 17.02 0.21
CA ALA A 14 18.80 16.61 1.49
C ALA A 14 17.38 16.00 1.38
N GLU A 15 16.59 16.39 0.37
CA GLU A 15 15.21 15.88 0.21
C GLU A 15 15.12 14.61 -0.64
N LEU A 16 16.21 14.20 -1.30
CA LEU A 16 16.24 12.99 -2.14
C LEU A 16 16.38 11.69 -1.33
N PHE A 17 16.76 11.76 -0.05
CA PHE A 17 17.06 10.61 0.81
C PHE A 17 16.28 10.58 2.13
N ASP A 18 15.21 11.39 2.25
CA ASP A 18 14.30 11.37 3.40
C ASP A 18 12.88 10.94 2.99
N SER A 19 12.80 10.08 1.97
CA SER A 19 11.54 9.44 1.61
C SER A 19 11.13 8.43 2.67
N ALA A 20 9.85 8.10 2.75
CA ALA A 20 9.38 7.07 3.68
C ALA A 20 10.08 5.72 3.48
N LEU A 21 10.50 5.42 2.25
CA LEU A 21 11.32 4.26 1.92
C LEU A 21 12.68 4.32 2.63
N ASP A 22 13.33 5.49 2.69
CA ASP A 22 14.68 5.62 3.25
C ASP A 22 14.72 5.40 4.77
N ARG A 23 13.60 5.62 5.45
CA ARG A 23 13.41 5.42 6.90
C ARG A 23 13.20 3.95 7.29
N LEU A 24 12.99 3.06 6.33
CA LEU A 24 12.79 1.63 6.59
C LEU A 24 14.10 0.89 6.88
N PRO A 25 14.04 -0.25 7.62
CA PRO A 25 15.18 -1.16 7.74
C PRO A 25 15.76 -1.54 6.38
N VAL A 26 17.09 -1.71 6.31
CA VAL A 26 17.82 -1.96 5.05
C VAL A 26 17.21 -3.10 4.25
N ASN A 27 16.85 -4.21 4.91
CA ASN A 27 16.30 -5.39 4.26
C ASN A 27 14.95 -5.09 3.59
N ASP A 28 14.08 -4.33 4.25
CA ASP A 28 12.79 -3.93 3.69
C ASP A 28 12.98 -3.04 2.46
N ARG A 29 13.95 -2.12 2.50
CA ARG A 29 14.26 -1.24 1.37
C ARG A 29 14.74 -2.02 0.15
N VAL A 30 15.59 -3.03 0.36
CA VAL A 30 16.10 -3.88 -0.72
C VAL A 30 14.96 -4.70 -1.30
N ALA A 31 14.18 -5.40 -0.47
CA ALA A 31 13.04 -6.18 -0.91
C ALA A 31 12.04 -5.34 -1.73
N LEU A 32 11.63 -4.18 -1.21
CA LEU A 32 10.70 -3.29 -1.92
C LEU A 32 11.26 -2.79 -3.26
N ARG A 33 12.57 -2.54 -3.37
CA ARG A 33 13.22 -2.12 -4.62
C ARG A 33 13.32 -3.25 -5.64
N ASP A 34 13.43 -4.49 -5.18
CA ASP A 34 13.42 -5.69 -6.02
C ASP A 34 12.00 -6.10 -6.46
N GLY A 35 10.98 -5.38 -5.97
CA GLY A 35 9.57 -5.59 -6.32
C GLY A 35 8.83 -6.52 -5.38
N ASP A 36 9.47 -6.93 -4.27
CA ASP A 36 8.83 -7.74 -3.25
C ASP A 36 7.90 -6.92 -2.35
N VAL A 37 7.01 -7.62 -1.66
CA VAL A 37 6.13 -7.07 -0.62
C VAL A 37 6.76 -7.35 0.74
N THR A 38 6.78 -6.36 1.63
CA THR A 38 7.24 -6.56 3.01
C THR A 38 6.05 -6.65 3.96
N VAL A 39 6.19 -7.51 4.97
CA VAL A 39 5.19 -7.68 6.03
C VAL A 39 5.93 -7.67 7.37
N SER A 40 5.52 -6.75 8.25
CA SER A 40 5.98 -6.72 9.63
C SER A 40 4.79 -6.89 10.58
N VAL A 41 5.02 -7.60 11.68
CA VAL A 41 4.02 -7.82 12.72
C VAL A 41 4.62 -7.39 14.05
N THR A 42 3.88 -6.59 14.82
CA THR A 42 4.28 -6.20 16.18
C THR A 42 3.84 -7.24 17.21
N GLU A 43 4.39 -7.20 18.43
CA GLU A 43 4.03 -8.15 19.49
C GLU A 43 2.54 -8.11 19.88
N ASP A 44 1.90 -6.95 19.74
CA ASP A 44 0.48 -6.73 19.96
C ASP A 44 -0.40 -7.13 18.75
N GLY A 45 0.20 -7.66 17.68
CA GLY A 45 -0.51 -8.25 16.55
C GLY A 45 -0.93 -7.26 15.46
N LEU A 46 -0.32 -6.06 15.41
CA LEU A 46 -0.53 -5.12 14.30
C LEU A 46 0.28 -5.57 13.08
N TYR A 47 -0.40 -5.75 11.96
CA TYR A 47 0.22 -6.06 10.67
C TYR A 47 0.49 -4.77 9.90
N THR A 48 1.68 -4.62 9.35
CA THR A 48 1.98 -3.58 8.37
C THR A 48 2.54 -4.22 7.12
N THR A 49 1.87 -3.98 5.99
CA THR A 49 2.30 -4.43 4.67
C THR A 49 2.73 -3.22 3.85
N ARG A 50 3.83 -3.35 3.10
CA ARG A 50 4.29 -2.32 2.17
C ARG A 50 4.58 -2.93 0.81
N VAL A 51 4.27 -2.16 -0.22
CA VAL A 51 4.51 -2.50 -1.61
C VAL A 51 4.97 -1.25 -2.36
N LEU A 52 5.88 -1.44 -3.31
CA LEU A 52 6.33 -0.39 -4.20
C LEU A 52 5.70 -0.57 -5.58
N VAL A 53 5.08 0.49 -6.10
CA VAL A 53 4.39 0.47 -7.39
C VAL A 53 4.91 1.57 -8.31
N GLU A 54 5.16 1.24 -9.57
CA GLU A 54 5.65 2.18 -10.59
C GLU A 54 4.48 2.88 -11.29
N THR A 55 3.68 3.63 -10.53
CA THR A 55 2.51 4.34 -11.03
C THR A 55 2.27 5.64 -10.26
N SER A 56 1.38 6.50 -10.76
CA SER A 56 1.07 7.76 -10.06
C SER A 56 0.20 7.52 -8.83
N ALA A 57 0.30 8.40 -7.83
CA ALA A 57 -0.55 8.35 -6.63
C ALA A 57 -2.05 8.39 -6.99
N ALA A 58 -2.43 9.16 -8.02
CA ALA A 58 -3.79 9.23 -8.51
C ALA A 58 -4.30 7.88 -9.03
N GLN A 59 -3.48 7.14 -9.79
CA GLN A 59 -3.85 5.81 -10.27
C GLN A 59 -3.95 4.78 -9.14
N VAL A 60 -3.08 4.87 -8.12
CA VAL A 60 -3.23 4.03 -6.91
C VAL A 60 -4.54 4.36 -6.21
N TRP A 61 -4.88 5.65 -6.09
CA TRP A 61 -6.11 6.11 -5.46
C TRP A 61 -7.36 5.61 -6.19
N GLU A 62 -7.38 5.67 -7.52
CA GLU A 62 -8.46 5.11 -8.36
C GLU A 62 -8.67 3.62 -8.04
N VAL A 63 -7.60 2.82 -7.95
CA VAL A 63 -7.70 1.39 -7.62
C VAL A 63 -8.15 1.14 -6.18
N LEU A 64 -7.70 1.93 -5.22
CA LEU A 64 -8.08 1.76 -3.81
C LEU A 64 -9.53 2.18 -3.52
N THR A 65 -10.09 3.07 -4.33
CA THR A 65 -11.46 3.59 -4.20
C THR A 65 -12.45 2.94 -5.16
N ASP A 66 -11.98 2.11 -6.11
CA ASP A 66 -12.82 1.25 -6.95
C ASP A 66 -13.34 0.04 -6.17
N TYR A 67 -14.17 0.31 -5.16
CA TYR A 67 -14.69 -0.71 -4.27
C TYR A 67 -15.44 -1.80 -5.02
N GLU A 68 -16.28 -1.46 -6.00
CA GLU A 68 -17.06 -2.45 -6.76
C GLU A 68 -16.23 -3.21 -7.78
N GLY A 69 -15.29 -2.54 -8.46
CA GLY A 69 -14.38 -3.19 -9.40
C GLY A 69 -13.35 -4.11 -8.74
N SER A 70 -13.15 -4.00 -7.41
CA SER A 70 -12.26 -4.87 -6.64
C SER A 70 -12.48 -6.37 -6.84
N VAL A 71 -13.71 -6.80 -7.18
CA VAL A 71 -14.01 -8.20 -7.49
C VAL A 71 -13.15 -8.76 -8.63
N SER A 72 -12.73 -7.91 -9.58
CA SER A 72 -11.98 -8.33 -10.76
C SER A 72 -10.49 -8.61 -10.49
N TYR A 73 -9.93 -8.08 -9.40
CA TYR A 73 -8.49 -8.18 -9.09
C TYR A 73 -8.18 -8.63 -7.66
N ALA A 74 -9.07 -8.43 -6.69
CA ALA A 74 -8.84 -8.85 -5.32
C ALA A 74 -9.00 -10.38 -5.20
N PRO A 75 -7.99 -11.10 -4.67
CA PRO A 75 -8.05 -12.55 -4.58
C PRO A 75 -9.17 -12.98 -3.62
N ASN A 76 -9.90 -14.03 -4.00
CA ASN A 76 -11.00 -14.61 -3.22
C ASN A 76 -12.25 -13.71 -3.08
N MET A 77 -12.29 -12.53 -3.70
CA MET A 77 -13.46 -11.66 -3.64
C MET A 77 -14.59 -12.22 -4.52
N VAL A 78 -15.77 -12.37 -3.94
CA VAL A 78 -17.00 -12.86 -4.61
C VAL A 78 -17.91 -11.71 -4.99
N SER A 79 -18.06 -10.74 -4.10
CA SER A 79 -18.83 -9.51 -4.36
C SER A 79 -18.29 -8.36 -3.53
N SER A 80 -18.40 -7.15 -4.06
CA SER A 80 -18.11 -5.91 -3.36
C SER A 80 -19.11 -4.87 -3.83
N THR A 81 -19.88 -4.30 -2.91
CA THR A 81 -20.99 -3.40 -3.23
C THR A 81 -20.92 -2.18 -2.33
N VAL A 82 -21.01 -0.99 -2.92
CA VAL A 82 -21.16 0.25 -2.15
C VAL A 82 -22.61 0.35 -1.69
N LEU A 83 -22.82 0.40 -0.37
CA LEU A 83 -24.15 0.52 0.23
C LEU A 83 -24.55 1.97 0.45
N GLU A 84 -23.58 2.82 0.77
CA GLU A 84 -23.80 4.22 1.12
C GLU A 84 -22.53 5.02 0.83
N THR A 85 -22.71 6.25 0.34
CA THR A 85 -21.64 7.25 0.23
C THR A 85 -22.18 8.58 0.77
N ASP A 86 -21.47 9.16 1.73
CA ASP A 86 -21.74 10.48 2.30
C ASP A 86 -20.42 11.24 2.43
N GLY A 87 -20.17 12.18 1.51
CA GLY A 87 -18.93 12.95 1.48
C GLY A 87 -17.70 12.04 1.30
N ASP A 88 -16.81 12.06 2.29
CA ASP A 88 -15.58 11.26 2.36
C ASP A 88 -15.78 9.86 2.95
N ARG A 89 -17.01 9.56 3.42
CA ARG A 89 -17.36 8.29 4.04
C ARG A 89 -18.08 7.37 3.07
N THR A 90 -17.61 6.14 2.96
CA THR A 90 -18.23 5.09 2.14
C THR A 90 -18.43 3.81 2.93
N ILE A 91 -19.65 3.26 2.89
CA ILE A 91 -19.97 1.94 3.44
C ILE A 91 -19.95 0.90 2.33
N VAL A 92 -19.16 -0.15 2.50
CA VAL A 92 -18.98 -1.21 1.51
C VAL A 92 -19.30 -2.55 2.14
N GLU A 93 -20.11 -3.36 1.45
CA GLU A 93 -20.28 -4.78 1.77
C GLU A 93 -19.41 -5.64 0.86
N GLN A 94 -18.57 -6.47 1.46
CA GLN A 94 -17.68 -7.37 0.73
C GLN A 94 -17.91 -8.81 1.16
N VAL A 95 -17.94 -9.70 0.19
CA VAL A 95 -18.04 -11.14 0.41
C VAL A 95 -16.82 -11.80 -0.22
N SER A 96 -16.12 -12.61 0.56
CA SER A 96 -14.95 -13.36 0.12
C SER A 96 -15.12 -14.85 0.36
N GLU A 97 -14.49 -15.68 -0.46
CA GLU A 97 -14.54 -17.13 -0.36
C GLU A 97 -13.17 -17.75 -0.55
N ARG A 98 -12.66 -18.41 0.49
CA ARG A 98 -11.36 -19.09 0.48
C ARG A 98 -11.55 -20.60 0.62
N LYS A 99 -10.89 -21.37 -0.24
CA LYS A 99 -10.81 -22.83 -0.10
C LYS A 99 -9.59 -23.23 0.71
N ILE A 100 -9.79 -24.04 1.76
CA ILE A 100 -8.72 -24.61 2.58
C ILE A 100 -8.97 -26.11 2.67
N LEU A 101 -8.07 -26.91 2.10
CA LEU A 101 -8.25 -28.35 1.94
C LEU A 101 -9.61 -28.67 1.26
N PHE A 102 -10.49 -29.39 1.95
CA PHE A 102 -11.82 -29.77 1.51
C PHE A 102 -12.94 -28.85 2.01
N PHE A 103 -12.60 -27.75 2.69
CA PHE A 103 -13.54 -26.77 3.21
C PHE A 103 -13.56 -25.50 2.37
N THR A 104 -14.74 -24.89 2.25
CA THR A 104 -14.94 -23.58 1.66
C THR A 104 -15.38 -22.62 2.76
N PHE A 105 -14.55 -21.61 3.03
CA PHE A 105 -14.81 -20.58 4.03
C PHE A 105 -15.31 -19.35 3.31
N ARG A 106 -16.58 -19.01 3.52
CA ARG A 106 -17.19 -17.78 3.03
C ARG A 106 -17.28 -16.79 4.19
N SER A 107 -16.89 -15.55 3.92
CA SER A 107 -17.01 -14.46 4.87
C SER A 107 -17.68 -13.25 4.24
N ARG A 108 -18.48 -12.53 5.01
CA ARG A 108 -19.05 -11.23 4.68
C ARG A 108 -18.60 -10.20 5.71
N ILE A 109 -18.21 -9.02 5.23
CA ILE A 109 -17.88 -7.86 6.04
C ILE A 109 -18.68 -6.67 5.51
N ARG A 110 -19.13 -5.78 6.42
CA ARG A 110 -19.41 -4.39 6.07
C ARG A 110 -18.36 -3.52 6.71
N SER A 111 -17.71 -2.68 5.90
CA SER A 111 -16.73 -1.72 6.37
C SER A 111 -17.20 -0.29 6.17
N GLU A 112 -16.88 0.56 7.13
CA GLU A 112 -16.86 2.01 6.98
C GLU A 112 -15.46 2.42 6.53
N ASN A 113 -15.39 3.23 5.48
CA ASN A 113 -14.14 3.69 4.86
C ASN A 113 -14.18 5.21 4.78
N ILE A 114 -13.20 5.89 5.38
CA ILE A 114 -13.14 7.36 5.46
C ILE A 114 -11.90 7.83 4.70
N ALA A 115 -12.11 8.59 3.63
CA ALA A 115 -11.06 9.09 2.77
C ALA A 115 -10.54 10.46 3.22
N SER A 116 -9.26 10.56 3.56
CA SER A 116 -8.61 11.83 3.88
C SER A 116 -7.82 12.35 2.67
N GLY A 117 -8.55 12.91 1.70
CA GLY A 117 -8.02 13.27 0.38
C GLY A 117 -7.48 12.05 -0.37
N GLU A 118 -6.74 12.25 -1.46
CA GLU A 118 -6.24 11.15 -2.32
C GLU A 118 -4.98 10.46 -1.77
N ARG A 119 -4.92 10.23 -0.46
CA ARG A 119 -3.71 9.72 0.21
C ARG A 119 -3.97 8.67 1.28
N ARG A 120 -5.15 8.69 1.92
CA ARG A 120 -5.42 7.82 3.04
C ARG A 120 -6.87 7.39 3.07
N ILE A 121 -7.10 6.11 3.37
CA ILE A 121 -8.42 5.55 3.66
C ILE A 121 -8.32 4.85 5.01
N ASP A 122 -8.98 5.39 6.02
CA ASP A 122 -9.15 4.70 7.30
C ASP A 122 -10.37 3.78 7.18
N PHE A 123 -10.20 2.49 7.47
CA PHE A 123 -11.29 1.52 7.40
C PHE A 123 -11.51 0.83 8.74
N ARG A 124 -12.77 0.47 9.00
CA ARG A 124 -13.15 -0.38 10.12
C ARG A 124 -14.33 -1.26 9.77
N ALA A 125 -14.32 -2.49 10.27
CA ALA A 125 -15.49 -3.37 10.18
C ALA A 125 -16.58 -2.86 11.13
N ILE A 126 -17.78 -2.70 10.59
CA ILE A 126 -18.98 -2.30 11.35
C ILE A 126 -19.98 -3.45 11.48
N GLU A 127 -19.85 -4.49 10.66
CA GLU A 127 -20.70 -5.69 10.69
C GLU A 127 -19.97 -6.87 10.02
N GLY A 128 -20.32 -8.10 10.38
CA GLY A 128 -19.88 -9.32 9.69
C GLY A 128 -18.89 -10.17 10.49
N ASP A 129 -18.15 -11.03 9.77
CA ASP A 129 -17.39 -12.13 10.39
C ASP A 129 -16.02 -11.72 10.94
N PHE A 130 -15.61 -10.45 10.76
CA PHE A 130 -14.37 -9.89 11.28
C PHE A 130 -14.66 -8.67 12.18
N PRO A 131 -15.12 -8.87 13.42
CA PRO A 131 -15.52 -7.78 14.31
C PRO A 131 -14.37 -6.89 14.79
N ILE A 132 -13.12 -7.31 14.58
CA ILE A 132 -11.90 -6.57 14.93
C ILE A 132 -11.04 -6.49 13.67
N LEU A 133 -11.47 -5.66 12.72
CA LEU A 133 -10.72 -5.39 11.50
C LEU A 133 -10.73 -3.89 11.26
N ASP A 134 -9.67 -3.24 11.76
CA ASP A 134 -9.46 -1.82 11.65
C ASP A 134 -8.07 -1.57 11.07
N GLY A 135 -7.93 -0.51 10.28
CA GLY A 135 -6.65 -0.19 9.68
C GLY A 135 -6.75 0.97 8.72
N TYR A 136 -5.72 1.12 7.89
CA TYR A 136 -5.71 2.14 6.87
C TYR A 136 -4.90 1.74 5.65
N TRP A 137 -5.27 2.33 4.52
CA TRP A 137 -4.41 2.45 3.35
C TRP A 137 -3.73 3.81 3.39
N GLN A 138 -2.44 3.86 3.06
CA GLN A 138 -1.67 5.10 2.98
C GLN A 138 -0.84 5.09 1.70
N ILE A 139 -0.97 6.15 0.90
CA ILE A 139 -0.17 6.39 -0.30
C ILE A 139 0.92 7.40 0.06
N GLU A 140 2.17 7.02 -0.21
CA GLU A 140 3.34 7.88 -0.01
C GLU A 140 4.14 7.92 -1.31
N PRO A 141 4.15 9.07 -2.03
CA PRO A 141 4.99 9.23 -3.20
C PRO A 141 6.46 9.09 -2.82
N ILE A 142 7.17 8.26 -3.54
CA ILE A 142 8.63 8.15 -3.45
C ILE A 142 9.28 8.84 -4.64
N ALA A 143 10.48 9.39 -4.43
CA ALA A 143 11.27 9.91 -5.55
C ALA A 143 11.49 8.80 -6.59
N PRO A 144 11.56 9.14 -7.90
CA PRO A 144 11.71 8.14 -8.96
C PRO A 144 12.88 7.20 -8.67
N ILE A 145 12.58 5.90 -8.66
CA ILE A 145 13.60 4.87 -8.48
C ILE A 145 14.39 4.82 -9.79
N PHE A 146 15.63 5.30 -9.80
CA PHE A 146 16.52 5.04 -10.93
C PHE A 146 16.94 3.57 -10.88
N ARG A 147 16.14 2.67 -11.48
CA ARG A 147 16.64 1.34 -11.81
C ARG A 147 17.75 1.53 -12.84
N ARG A 148 18.97 1.13 -12.51
CA ARG A 148 19.98 0.87 -13.54
C ARG A 148 19.39 -0.24 -14.40
N ARG A 149 18.97 0.10 -15.63
CA ARG A 149 18.63 -0.90 -16.64
C ARG A 149 19.83 -1.83 -16.68
N ALA A 150 19.63 -3.14 -16.45
CA ALA A 150 20.60 -4.11 -16.90
C ALA A 150 20.49 -4.12 -18.43
N ASP A 151 21.15 -3.15 -19.05
CA ASP A 151 21.53 -3.23 -20.44
C ASP A 151 22.40 -4.48 -20.58
N GLY A 152 21.77 -5.52 -21.13
CA GLY A 152 22.46 -6.72 -21.56
C GLY A 152 23.61 -6.30 -22.47
N GLY A 153 24.82 -6.65 -22.04
CA GLY A 153 25.99 -6.63 -22.90
C GLY A 153 25.72 -7.58 -24.07
N ALA A 154 25.44 -6.98 -25.22
CA ALA A 154 25.76 -7.53 -26.51
C ALA A 154 26.80 -6.58 -27.11
N ASP A 155 28.04 -7.03 -27.13
CA ASP A 155 28.92 -7.12 -28.31
C ASP A 155 30.26 -7.77 -27.93
#